data_AF-A0A7S4I1M3-F1
#
_entry.id   AF-A0A7S4I1M3-F1
#
_cell.length_a   1.000
_cell.length_b   1.000
_cell.length_c   1.000
_cell.angle_alpha   90.00
_cell.angle_beta   90.00
_cell.angle_gamma   90.00
#
_symmetry.space_group_name_H-M   'P 1'
#
loop_
_entity.id
_entity.type
_entity.pdbx_description
1 polymer ?
#
loop_
_entity_poly.entity_id
_entity_poly.type
_entity_poly.pdbx_seq_one_letter_code
_entity_poly.pdbx_strand_id
1 'polypeptide(L)'
;MMAQALSTFNALELSRFEAFRRSTFRGDAVSNFVAFRLAEHQERQFAAREGTRRLIGGAGLGVKASSGRTAAALRFNPHVVDCCVGEGTTGSTQRDDAAAEVESPRLEDLVAPKSAQEITVVASALAKCYAQRLVTAARRVASSEGYPDSARILPQHLLEAHRHRSLAGADPGLFLQPPSHTQRVRGMGSGSCTGPVGGTSAAAAALGITDKHRLRHAAVLQAQDEYDKLLEEEKKEEQDEE
;
A
#
# COMPACT_ATOMS: atom_id res chain seq x y z
N MET A 1 -20.16 -16.41 -18.55
CA MET A 1 -18.84 -15.97 -19.07
C MET A 1 -17.66 -16.26 -18.12
N MET A 2 -17.77 -16.12 -16.79
CA MET A 2 -16.63 -16.45 -15.91
C MET A 2 -16.17 -17.92 -15.95
N ALA A 3 -17.07 -18.88 -16.15
CA ALA A 3 -16.70 -20.31 -16.17
C ALA A 3 -15.71 -20.69 -17.29
N GLN A 4 -15.79 -20.03 -18.46
CA GLN A 4 -14.88 -20.27 -19.58
C GLN A 4 -13.48 -19.68 -19.34
N ALA A 5 -13.39 -18.55 -18.62
CA ALA A 5 -12.09 -17.99 -18.23
C ALA A 5 -11.40 -18.82 -17.14
N LEU A 6 -12.16 -19.57 -16.34
CA LEU A 6 -11.59 -20.40 -15.27
C LEU A 6 -10.99 -21.72 -15.79
N SER A 7 -11.45 -22.22 -16.94
CA SER A 7 -10.94 -23.47 -17.52
C SER A 7 -9.56 -23.36 -18.15
N THR A 8 -9.06 -22.14 -18.36
CA THR A 8 -7.72 -21.89 -18.92
C THR A 8 -6.62 -21.82 -17.87
N PHE A 9 -6.96 -21.73 -16.58
CA PHE A 9 -5.96 -21.63 -15.51
C PHE A 9 -5.40 -23.00 -15.14
N ASN A 10 -4.08 -23.02 -14.85
CA ASN A 10 -3.47 -24.15 -14.17
C ASN A 10 -4.06 -24.28 -12.74
N ALA A 11 -4.07 -25.48 -12.17
CA ALA A 11 -4.54 -25.76 -10.81
C ALA A 11 -3.90 -24.83 -9.75
N LEU A 12 -2.62 -24.52 -9.92
CA LEU A 12 -1.89 -23.58 -9.05
C LEU A 12 -2.40 -22.14 -9.17
N GLU A 13 -2.74 -21.69 -10.38
CA GLU A 13 -3.26 -20.36 -10.63
C GLU A 13 -4.70 -20.22 -10.12
N LEU A 14 -5.51 -21.26 -10.30
CA LEU A 14 -6.86 -21.32 -9.74
C LEU A 14 -6.82 -21.23 -8.21
N SER A 15 -5.91 -21.94 -7.56
CA SER A 15 -5.71 -21.87 -6.11
C SER A 15 -5.32 -20.46 -5.65
N ARG A 16 -4.39 -19.80 -6.36
CA ARG A 16 -3.99 -18.41 -6.08
C ARG A 16 -5.16 -17.43 -6.28
N PHE A 17 -5.95 -17.61 -7.33
CA PHE A 17 -7.11 -16.78 -7.62
C PHE A 17 -8.20 -16.94 -6.54
N GLU A 18 -8.48 -18.17 -6.10
CA GLU A 18 -9.45 -18.42 -5.03
C GLU A 18 -8.98 -17.85 -3.68
N ALA A 19 -7.70 -18.03 -3.33
CA ALA A 19 -7.12 -17.41 -2.14
C ALA A 19 -7.23 -15.89 -2.19
N PHE A 20 -6.95 -15.29 -3.35
CA PHE A 20 -7.10 -13.86 -3.57
C PHE A 20 -8.56 -13.40 -3.44
N ARG A 21 -9.50 -14.12 -4.06
CA ARG A 21 -10.94 -13.82 -4.00
C ARG A 21 -11.46 -13.83 -2.58
N ARG A 22 -11.08 -14.84 -1.79
CA ARG A 22 -11.50 -15.03 -0.40
C ARG A 22 -10.76 -14.16 0.61
N SER A 23 -9.63 -13.56 0.26
CA SER A 23 -8.88 -12.72 1.19
C SER A 23 -9.69 -11.47 1.61
N THR A 24 -9.86 -11.28 2.91
CA THR A 24 -10.57 -10.15 3.52
C THR A 24 -9.81 -9.69 4.77
N PHE A 25 -9.85 -8.39 5.05
CA PHE A 25 -9.38 -7.87 6.33
C PHE A 25 -10.42 -8.11 7.42
N ARG A 26 -9.99 -8.21 8.67
CA ARG A 26 -10.90 -8.29 9.83
C ARG A 26 -11.63 -6.96 9.98
N GLY A 27 -12.97 -7.00 9.94
CA GLY A 27 -13.81 -5.80 10.01
C GLY A 27 -13.52 -4.96 11.25
N ASP A 28 -13.42 -5.60 12.42
CA ASP A 28 -13.15 -4.90 13.70
C ASP A 28 -11.81 -4.18 13.70
N ALA A 29 -10.76 -4.82 13.14
CA ALA A 29 -9.43 -4.22 13.06
C ALA A 29 -9.42 -2.98 12.15
N VAL A 30 -10.12 -3.06 11.01
CA VAL A 30 -10.25 -1.92 10.09
C VAL A 30 -11.09 -0.81 10.73
N SER A 31 -12.21 -1.16 11.36
CA SER A 31 -13.08 -0.20 12.06
C SER A 31 -12.33 0.55 13.16
N ASN A 32 -11.59 -0.17 14.02
CA ASN A 32 -10.77 0.42 15.08
C ASN A 32 -9.67 1.32 14.53
N PHE A 33 -8.99 0.90 13.46
CA PHE A 33 -7.97 1.72 12.81
C PHE A 33 -8.55 3.02 12.24
N VAL A 34 -9.71 2.95 11.56
CA VAL A 34 -10.38 4.13 11.01
C VAL A 34 -10.84 5.05 12.14
N ALA A 35 -11.44 4.50 13.20
CA ALA A 35 -11.87 5.28 14.37
C ALA A 35 -10.69 6.02 15.01
N PHE A 36 -9.57 5.32 15.22
CA PHE A 36 -8.34 5.92 15.72
C PHE A 36 -7.85 7.07 14.83
N ARG A 37 -7.83 6.89 13.51
CA ARG A 37 -7.42 7.94 12.56
C ARG A 37 -8.35 9.14 12.55
N LEU A 38 -9.66 8.92 12.68
CA LEU A 38 -10.64 10.01 12.76
C LEU A 38 -10.50 10.81 14.04
N ALA A 39 -10.31 10.14 15.19
CA ALA A 39 -10.07 10.78 16.46
C ALA A 39 -8.79 11.65 16.43
N GLU A 40 -7.69 11.07 15.93
CA GLU A 40 -6.41 11.77 15.75
C GLU A 40 -6.56 13.01 14.84
N HIS A 41 -7.34 12.91 13.76
CA HIS A 41 -7.60 14.04 12.87
C HIS A 41 -8.46 15.12 13.52
N GLN A 42 -9.50 14.76 14.28
CA GLN A 42 -10.33 15.70 15.02
C GLN A 42 -9.49 16.48 16.05
N GLU A 43 -8.66 15.80 16.84
CA GLU A 43 -7.76 16.42 17.81
C GLU A 43 -6.84 17.46 17.15
N ARG A 44 -6.24 17.13 15.99
CA ARG A 44 -5.41 18.07 15.23
C ARG A 44 -6.17 19.31 14.77
N GLN A 45 -7.41 19.14 14.31
CA GLN A 45 -8.26 20.26 13.87
C GLN A 45 -8.60 21.18 15.05
N PHE A 46 -8.88 20.63 16.23
CA PHE A 46 -9.10 21.42 17.44
C PHE A 46 -7.84 22.18 17.86
N ALA A 47 -6.69 21.50 17.92
CA ALA A 47 -5.41 22.13 18.26
C ALA A 47 -5.03 23.27 17.29
N ALA A 48 -5.27 23.08 15.99
CA ALA A 48 -5.03 24.11 14.97
C ALA A 48 -5.91 25.36 15.21
N ARG A 49 -7.19 25.17 15.54
CA ARG A 49 -8.12 26.27 15.85
C ARG A 49 -7.74 27.02 17.13
N GLU A 50 -7.31 26.32 18.18
CA GLU A 50 -6.82 26.95 19.42
C GLU A 50 -5.56 27.79 19.18
N GLY A 51 -4.63 27.30 18.35
CA GLY A 51 -3.44 28.05 17.94
C GLY A 51 -3.77 29.36 17.22
N THR A 52 -4.72 29.34 16.29
CA THR A 52 -5.18 30.56 15.59
C THR A 52 -5.90 31.53 16.52
N ARG A 53 -6.70 31.03 17.47
CA ARG A 53 -7.41 31.86 18.46
C ARG A 53 -6.46 32.62 19.39
N ARG A 54 -5.30 32.02 19.73
CA ARG A 54 -4.23 32.70 20.50
C ARG A 54 -3.51 33.80 19.70
N LEU A 55 -3.46 33.70 18.37
CA LEU A 55 -2.76 34.68 17.51
C LEU A 55 -3.64 35.88 17.13
N ILE A 56 -4.96 35.71 17.05
CA ILE A 56 -5.89 36.77 16.61
C ILE A 56 -6.51 37.53 17.80
N GLY A 57 -6.55 36.95 19.01
CA GLY A 57 -7.17 37.59 20.18
C GLY A 57 -6.27 37.63 21.41
N GLY A 58 -5.68 38.80 21.70
CA GLY A 58 -5.40 39.20 23.09
C GLY A 58 -3.94 39.35 23.49
N ALA A 59 -3.34 40.50 23.15
CA ALA A 59 -2.52 41.22 24.11
C ALA A 59 -3.45 41.73 25.22
N GLY A 60 -3.72 40.92 26.25
CA GLY A 60 -4.69 41.31 27.28
C GLY A 60 -4.81 40.29 28.41
N LEU A 61 -4.06 40.57 29.48
CA LEU A 61 -4.27 40.13 30.86
C LEU A 61 -4.01 38.65 31.18
N GLY A 62 -2.96 38.45 31.99
CA GLY A 62 -2.47 37.17 32.46
C GLY A 62 -3.50 36.37 33.23
N VAL A 63 -3.86 35.23 32.66
CA VAL A 63 -4.46 34.11 33.38
C VAL A 63 -3.39 33.02 33.46
N LYS A 64 -2.96 32.68 34.68
CA LYS A 64 -2.05 31.57 34.95
C LYS A 64 -2.70 30.28 34.47
N ALA A 65 -2.24 29.77 33.33
CA ALA A 65 -2.69 28.50 32.78
C ALA A 65 -2.24 27.36 33.70
N SER A 66 -3.21 26.65 34.30
CA SER A 66 -2.98 25.38 34.95
C SER A 66 -2.58 24.35 33.90
N SER A 67 -1.28 24.10 33.83
CA SER A 67 -0.67 22.94 33.17
C SER A 67 -1.26 21.68 33.80
N GLY A 68 -2.18 21.00 33.10
CA GLY A 68 -2.96 19.94 33.73
C GLY A 68 -3.74 19.06 32.77
N ARG A 69 -3.09 18.58 31.71
CA ARG A 69 -3.28 17.28 31.05
C ARG A 69 -2.54 17.33 29.73
N THR A 70 -1.27 16.94 29.76
CA THR A 70 -0.56 16.50 28.56
C THR A 70 -1.43 15.47 27.87
N ALA A 71 -1.78 15.75 26.62
CA ALA A 71 -2.33 14.77 25.70
C ALA A 71 -1.53 13.48 25.88
N ALA A 72 -2.14 12.49 26.53
CA ALA A 72 -1.65 11.13 26.49
C ALA A 72 -1.74 10.78 25.01
N ALA A 73 -0.61 10.95 24.31
CA ALA A 73 -0.50 10.60 22.91
C ALA A 73 -1.03 9.19 22.81
N LEU A 74 -2.21 9.04 22.21
CA LEU A 74 -2.81 7.77 21.91
C LEU A 74 -1.85 7.11 20.92
N ARG A 75 -0.80 6.48 21.44
CA ARG A 75 0.16 5.71 20.67
C ARG A 75 -0.59 4.44 20.34
N PHE A 76 -1.32 4.46 19.23
CA PHE A 76 -1.75 3.23 18.61
C PHE A 76 -0.48 2.40 18.41
N ASN A 77 -0.41 1.26 19.10
CA ASN A 77 0.68 0.33 18.97
C ASN A 77 0.21 -0.73 17.96
N PRO A 78 0.49 -0.56 16.64
CA PRO A 78 0.02 -1.49 15.61
C PRO A 78 0.65 -2.88 15.74
N HIS A 79 1.60 -3.07 16.65
CA HIS A 79 2.26 -4.36 16.91
C HIS A 79 1.36 -5.44 17.52
N VAL A 80 0.10 -5.13 17.85
CA VAL A 80 -0.89 -6.12 18.32
C VAL A 80 -1.94 -6.43 17.24
N VAL A 81 -1.61 -6.25 15.96
CA VAL A 81 -2.29 -7.02 14.91
C VAL A 81 -1.55 -8.35 14.80
N ASP A 82 -1.78 -9.18 15.81
CA ASP A 82 -1.34 -10.56 15.82
C ASP A 82 -2.07 -11.25 14.67
N CYS A 83 -1.39 -11.39 13.54
CA CYS A 83 -1.83 -12.18 12.40
C CYS A 83 -1.74 -13.67 12.76
N CYS A 84 -2.42 -14.09 13.84
CA CYS A 84 -2.51 -15.50 14.18
C CYS A 84 -3.37 -16.18 13.11
N VAL A 85 -2.70 -16.79 12.14
CA VAL A 85 -3.17 -18.05 11.58
C VAL A 85 -3.27 -18.99 12.77
N GLY A 86 -4.51 -19.38 13.10
CA GLY A 86 -4.83 -20.00 14.36
C GLY A 86 -4.03 -21.28 14.61
N GLU A 87 -3.56 -21.41 15.85
CA GLU A 87 -3.50 -22.69 16.54
C GLU A 87 -3.74 -22.40 18.02
N GLY A 88 -4.82 -22.98 18.54
CA GLY A 88 -5.28 -22.75 19.90
C GLY A 88 -4.25 -23.24 20.91
N THR A 89 -3.76 -22.34 21.76
CA THR A 89 -3.12 -22.74 23.01
C THR A 89 -3.59 -21.81 24.11
N THR A 90 -4.52 -22.31 24.91
CA THR A 90 -5.05 -21.66 26.11
C THR A 90 -3.98 -21.67 27.20
N GLY A 91 -3.35 -20.52 27.44
CA GLY A 91 -2.43 -20.31 28.56
C GLY A 91 -2.67 -18.94 29.18
N SER A 92 -3.61 -18.87 30.12
CA SER A 92 -3.96 -17.66 30.86
C SER A 92 -2.93 -17.39 31.97
N THR A 93 -2.01 -16.45 31.73
CA THR A 93 -1.22 -15.84 32.80
C THR A 93 -1.83 -14.47 33.09
N GLN A 94 -2.69 -14.40 34.11
CA GLN A 94 -3.20 -13.15 34.66
C GLN A 94 -2.05 -12.37 35.30
N ARG A 95 -1.67 -11.25 34.69
CA ARG A 95 -0.93 -10.17 35.35
C ARG A 95 -1.92 -9.03 35.55
N ASP A 96 -2.31 -8.83 36.80
CA ASP A 96 -3.18 -7.73 37.25
C ASP A 96 -2.37 -6.42 37.33
N ASP A 97 -1.92 -5.90 36.19
CA ASP A 97 -1.41 -4.54 36.10
C ASP A 97 -2.55 -3.64 35.61
N ALA A 98 -3.18 -2.92 36.55
CA ALA A 98 -4.28 -1.98 36.33
C ALA A 98 -3.84 -0.71 35.58
N ALA A 99 -3.33 -0.88 34.36
CA ALA A 99 -3.24 0.21 33.40
C ALA A 99 -4.66 0.51 32.92
N ALA A 100 -5.16 1.71 33.20
CA ALA A 100 -6.44 2.17 32.68
C ALA A 100 -6.45 1.97 31.15
N GLU A 101 -7.19 0.96 30.69
CA GLU A 101 -7.39 0.74 29.27
C GLU A 101 -8.10 1.97 28.72
N VAL A 102 -7.37 2.77 27.96
CA VAL A 102 -7.95 3.88 27.23
C VAL A 102 -8.83 3.25 26.15
N GLU A 103 -10.12 3.10 26.47
CA GLU A 103 -11.12 2.60 25.52
C GLU A 103 -11.00 3.40 24.23
N SER A 104 -10.62 2.72 23.16
CA SER A 104 -10.54 3.35 21.85
C SER A 104 -11.96 3.75 21.42
N PRO A 105 -12.17 4.99 20.94
CA PRO A 105 -13.49 5.44 20.53
C PRO A 105 -14.04 4.51 19.45
N ARG A 106 -15.32 4.15 19.56
CA ARG A 106 -15.97 3.32 18.54
C ARG A 106 -16.20 4.14 17.29
N LEU A 107 -16.08 3.50 16.12
CA LEU A 107 -16.29 4.18 14.85
C LEU A 107 -17.69 4.79 14.75
N GLU A 108 -18.69 4.12 15.33
CA GLU A 108 -20.10 4.54 15.35
C GLU A 108 -20.33 5.91 15.99
N ASP A 109 -19.50 6.29 16.97
CA ASP A 109 -19.62 7.58 17.68
C ASP A 109 -18.96 8.73 16.91
N LEU A 110 -18.09 8.41 15.94
CA LEU A 110 -17.28 9.38 15.18
C LEU A 110 -17.85 9.70 13.78
N VAL A 111 -18.81 8.90 13.32
CA VAL A 111 -19.37 8.98 11.95
C VAL A 111 -20.88 9.17 11.98
N ALA A 112 -21.48 9.44 10.82
CA ALA A 112 -22.93 9.56 10.73
C ALA A 112 -23.61 8.24 11.15
N PRO A 113 -24.78 8.28 11.81
CA PRO A 113 -25.46 7.07 12.26
C PRO A 113 -25.69 6.10 11.10
N LYS A 114 -25.47 4.80 11.33
CA LYS A 114 -25.57 3.70 10.35
C LYS A 114 -24.52 3.67 9.24
N SER A 115 -23.55 4.60 9.20
CA SER A 115 -22.50 4.62 8.16
C SER A 115 -21.22 3.86 8.51
N ALA A 116 -21.01 3.49 9.78
CA ALA A 116 -19.77 2.86 10.25
C ALA A 116 -19.42 1.57 9.50
N GLN A 117 -20.41 0.72 9.23
CA GLN A 117 -20.22 -0.53 8.51
C GLN A 117 -19.83 -0.27 7.04
N GLU A 118 -20.52 0.66 6.37
CA GLU A 118 -20.23 1.04 4.98
C GLU A 118 -18.80 1.58 4.84
N ILE A 119 -18.40 2.47 5.75
CA ILE A 119 -17.03 3.02 5.81
C ILE A 119 -16.01 1.89 6.00
N THR A 120 -16.29 0.93 6.89
CA THR A 120 -15.42 -0.22 7.14
C THR A 120 -15.25 -1.09 5.89
N VAL A 121 -16.33 -1.34 5.14
CA VAL A 121 -16.30 -2.09 3.88
C VAL A 121 -15.48 -1.35 2.82
N VAL A 122 -15.71 -0.05 2.66
CA VAL A 122 -14.97 0.79 1.70
C VAL A 122 -13.49 0.85 2.06
N ALA A 123 -13.14 1.09 3.32
CA ALA A 123 -11.76 1.12 3.79
C ALA A 123 -11.07 -0.23 3.57
N SER A 124 -11.75 -1.35 3.84
CA SER A 124 -11.24 -2.71 3.59
C SER A 124 -11.00 -2.96 2.09
N ALA A 125 -11.91 -2.53 1.23
CA ALA A 125 -11.76 -2.65 -0.22
C ALA A 125 -10.57 -1.83 -0.74
N LEU A 126 -10.44 -0.59 -0.28
CA LEU A 126 -9.32 0.29 -0.63
C LEU A 126 -7.98 -0.27 -0.14
N ALA A 127 -7.93 -0.79 1.10
CA ALA A 127 -6.75 -1.46 1.64
C ALA A 127 -6.38 -2.70 0.82
N LYS A 128 -7.37 -3.47 0.34
CA LYS A 128 -7.14 -4.65 -0.51
C LYS A 128 -6.58 -4.26 -1.88
N CYS A 129 -7.15 -3.23 -2.51
CA CYS A 129 -6.63 -2.66 -3.75
C CYS A 129 -5.20 -2.12 -3.57
N TYR A 130 -4.90 -1.51 -2.43
CA TYR A 130 -3.56 -1.04 -2.11
C TYR A 130 -2.57 -2.21 -1.98
N ALA A 131 -2.90 -3.22 -1.19
CA ALA A 131 -2.08 -4.41 -1.00
C ALA A 131 -1.80 -5.12 -2.34
N GLN A 132 -2.80 -5.24 -3.23
CA GLN A 132 -2.62 -5.75 -4.58
C GLN A 132 -1.56 -4.98 -5.36
N ARG A 133 -1.72 -3.65 -5.45
CA ARG A 133 -0.80 -2.79 -6.18
C ARG A 133 0.63 -2.88 -5.63
N LEU A 134 0.76 -2.96 -4.31
CA LEU A 134 2.06 -3.10 -3.64
C LEU A 134 2.71 -4.45 -3.92
N VAL A 135 1.95 -5.55 -3.82
CA VAL A 135 2.44 -6.91 -4.11
C VAL A 135 2.83 -7.05 -5.59
N THR A 136 2.05 -6.47 -6.51
CA THR A 136 2.41 -6.43 -7.94
C THR A 136 3.71 -5.64 -8.17
N ALA A 137 3.89 -4.50 -7.51
CA ALA A 137 5.12 -3.72 -7.61
C ALA A 137 6.32 -4.47 -7.01
N ALA A 138 6.15 -5.12 -5.86
CA ALA A 138 7.19 -5.94 -5.23
C ALA A 138 7.58 -7.14 -6.10
N ARG A 139 6.62 -7.76 -6.80
CA ARG A 139 6.93 -8.79 -7.79
C ARG A 139 7.81 -8.24 -8.92
N ARG A 140 7.51 -7.04 -9.44
CA ARG A 140 8.33 -6.41 -10.49
C ARG A 140 9.74 -6.10 -10.02
N VAL A 141 9.90 -5.65 -8.78
CA VAL A 141 11.22 -5.46 -8.16
C VAL A 141 11.97 -6.79 -8.11
N ALA A 142 11.34 -7.86 -7.59
CA ALA A 142 11.94 -9.19 -7.53
C ALA A 142 12.34 -9.73 -8.92
N SER A 143 11.47 -9.61 -9.92
CA SER A 143 11.78 -10.04 -11.29
C SER A 143 12.93 -9.22 -11.90
N SER A 144 13.07 -7.93 -11.53
CA SER A 144 14.18 -7.09 -12.00
C SER A 144 15.53 -7.49 -11.40
N GLU A 145 15.53 -8.12 -10.23
CA GLU A 145 16.70 -8.70 -9.57
C GLU A 145 17.00 -10.14 -10.03
N GLY A 146 16.21 -10.69 -10.96
CA GLY A 146 16.40 -12.03 -11.50
C GLY A 146 15.74 -13.14 -10.69
N TYR A 147 14.88 -12.84 -9.73
CA TYR A 147 14.09 -13.88 -9.05
C TYR A 147 13.03 -14.45 -9.99
N PRO A 148 12.83 -15.78 -9.99
CA PRO A 148 11.79 -16.40 -10.81
C PRO A 148 10.39 -16.04 -10.31
N ASP A 149 9.40 -16.05 -11.21
CA ASP A 149 8.01 -15.68 -10.87
C ASP A 149 7.36 -16.63 -9.85
N SER A 150 7.87 -17.86 -9.74
CA SER A 150 7.46 -18.85 -8.76
C SER A 150 8.04 -18.60 -7.36
N ALA A 151 9.12 -17.81 -7.23
CA ALA A 151 9.75 -17.55 -5.94
C ALA A 151 8.83 -16.73 -5.02
N ARG A 152 8.97 -16.95 -3.72
CA ARG A 152 8.26 -16.18 -2.70
C ARG A 152 8.76 -14.72 -2.69
N ILE A 153 7.85 -13.78 -2.46
CA ILE A 153 8.20 -12.36 -2.35
C ILE A 153 8.83 -12.15 -0.97
N LEU A 154 10.07 -11.63 -0.94
CA LEU A 154 10.77 -11.30 0.29
C LEU A 154 10.26 -9.97 0.87
N PRO A 155 10.34 -9.76 2.20
CA PRO A 155 9.97 -8.49 2.82
C PRO A 155 10.72 -7.28 2.25
N GLN A 156 11.98 -7.48 1.82
CA GLN A 156 12.81 -6.44 1.21
C GLN A 156 12.18 -5.89 -0.08
N HIS A 157 11.62 -6.76 -0.93
CA HIS A 157 10.97 -6.34 -2.17
C HIS A 157 9.72 -5.48 -1.91
N LEU A 158 8.98 -5.75 -0.83
CA LEU A 158 7.82 -4.94 -0.43
C LEU A 158 8.23 -3.54 0.04
N LEU A 159 9.29 -3.46 0.86
CA LEU A 159 9.80 -2.19 1.35
C LEU A 159 10.36 -1.32 0.22
N GLU A 160 11.11 -1.92 -0.69
CA GLU A 160 11.66 -1.22 -1.85
C GLU A 160 10.57 -0.77 -2.83
N ALA A 161 9.60 -1.64 -3.13
CA ALA A 161 8.44 -1.27 -3.93
C ALA A 161 7.65 -0.11 -3.31
N HIS A 162 7.42 -0.14 -2.00
CA HIS A 162 6.74 0.96 -1.31
C HIS A 162 7.55 2.26 -1.40
N ARG A 163 8.87 2.21 -1.19
CA ARG A 163 9.76 3.36 -1.32
C ARG A 163 9.68 3.98 -2.72
N HIS A 164 9.80 3.18 -3.77
CA HIS A 164 9.74 3.68 -5.15
C HIS A 164 8.38 4.32 -5.48
N ARG A 165 7.28 3.68 -5.08
CA ARG A 165 5.93 4.20 -5.32
C ARG A 165 5.66 5.49 -4.55
N SER A 166 6.18 5.60 -3.33
CA SER A 166 6.08 6.80 -2.51
C SER A 166 6.84 7.97 -3.14
N LEU A 167 8.06 7.73 -3.63
CA LEU A 167 8.88 8.74 -4.32
C LEU A 167 8.22 9.21 -5.61
N ALA A 168 7.52 8.33 -6.33
CA ALA A 168 6.80 8.68 -7.55
C ALA A 168 5.42 9.32 -7.31
N GLY A 169 4.96 9.42 -6.07
CA GLY A 169 3.61 9.92 -5.76
C GLY A 169 2.49 9.02 -6.30
N ALA A 170 2.77 7.74 -6.59
CA ALA A 170 1.78 6.80 -7.12
C ALA A 170 0.85 6.24 -6.03
N ASP A 171 1.25 6.35 -4.77
CA ASP A 171 0.48 5.91 -3.62
C ASP A 171 -0.37 7.08 -3.07
N PRO A 172 -1.71 6.93 -3.01
CA PRO A 172 -2.54 7.91 -2.32
C PRO A 172 -2.15 7.86 -0.85
N GLY A 173 -1.83 9.01 -0.26
CA GLY A 173 -1.25 9.12 1.09
C GLY A 173 -2.06 8.55 2.26
N LEU A 174 -3.17 7.87 1.97
CA LEU A 174 -4.17 7.42 2.93
C LEU A 174 -3.69 6.28 3.85
N PHE A 175 -2.85 5.35 3.36
CA PHE A 175 -2.59 4.09 4.09
C PHE A 175 -1.22 3.99 4.77
N LEU A 176 -0.18 4.68 4.29
CA LEU A 176 1.19 4.53 4.79
C LEU A 176 1.98 5.83 4.97
N GLN A 177 1.37 7.00 4.75
CA GLN A 177 2.11 8.24 5.03
C GLN A 177 2.26 8.43 6.54
N PRO A 178 3.48 8.65 7.04
CA PRO A 178 3.66 9.04 8.42
C PRO A 178 2.89 10.35 8.66
N PRO A 179 2.14 10.46 9.77
CA PRO A 179 1.28 11.61 10.05
C PRO A 179 2.02 12.96 10.14
N SER A 180 3.36 12.94 10.16
CA SER A 180 4.22 14.12 10.24
C SER A 180 4.59 14.72 8.89
N HIS A 181 4.28 14.06 7.76
CA HIS A 181 4.56 14.61 6.45
C HIS A 181 3.34 15.35 5.90
N THR A 182 2.99 16.48 6.55
CA THR A 182 2.43 17.58 5.80
C THR A 182 3.49 17.98 4.78
N GLN A 183 3.45 17.34 3.63
CA GLN A 183 4.13 17.78 2.44
C GLN A 183 3.63 19.21 2.26
N ARG A 184 4.43 20.18 2.72
CA ARG A 184 4.25 21.57 2.36
C ARG A 184 4.13 21.53 0.85
N VAL A 185 2.94 21.76 0.34
CA VAL A 185 2.67 21.96 -1.07
C VAL A 185 3.53 23.17 -1.43
N ARG A 186 4.79 22.92 -1.80
CA ARG A 186 5.61 23.89 -2.49
C ARG A 186 4.86 24.08 -3.79
N GLY A 187 4.41 25.31 -3.96
CA GLY A 187 3.42 25.71 -4.95
C GLY A 187 3.71 25.17 -6.34
N MET A 188 2.62 25.06 -7.08
CA MET A 188 2.51 24.81 -8.51
C MET A 188 3.54 25.63 -9.31
N GLY A 189 4.73 25.08 -9.46
CA GLY A 189 5.60 25.34 -10.60
C GLY A 189 5.28 24.29 -11.65
N SER A 190 4.40 24.63 -12.59
CA SER A 190 4.24 23.88 -13.83
C SER A 190 5.56 23.96 -14.59
N GLY A 191 6.45 23.00 -14.36
CA GLY A 191 7.77 22.99 -14.97
C GLY A 191 8.35 21.59 -14.94
N SER A 192 8.22 20.90 -16.09
CA SER A 192 9.10 19.85 -16.58
C SER A 192 9.56 18.80 -15.54
N CYS A 193 8.94 17.62 -15.57
CA CYS A 193 9.40 16.42 -14.88
C CYS A 193 10.69 15.81 -15.48
N THR A 194 11.66 16.65 -15.82
CA THR A 194 13.04 16.27 -16.16
C THR A 194 13.91 16.40 -14.91
N GLY A 195 13.51 15.71 -13.83
CA GLY A 195 14.45 15.39 -12.76
C GLY A 195 15.47 14.37 -13.27
N PRO A 196 16.69 14.32 -12.72
CA PRO A 196 17.76 13.47 -13.24
C PRO A 196 17.30 12.01 -13.18
N VAL A 197 17.05 11.47 -14.37
CA VAL A 197 16.69 10.06 -14.61
C VAL A 197 17.96 9.22 -14.44
N GLY A 198 18.48 9.19 -13.22
CA GLY A 198 19.41 8.18 -12.72
C GLY A 198 18.65 7.14 -11.89
N GLY A 199 17.39 6.87 -12.24
CA GLY A 199 16.59 5.85 -11.59
C GLY A 199 17.14 4.49 -11.97
N THR A 200 17.59 3.72 -10.97
CA THR A 200 17.97 2.33 -11.16
C THR A 200 16.83 1.57 -11.87
N SER A 201 17.17 0.54 -12.64
CA SER A 201 16.19 -0.31 -13.34
C SER A 201 15.06 -0.82 -12.42
N ALA A 202 15.37 -1.04 -11.13
CA ALA A 202 14.42 -1.40 -10.09
C ALA A 202 13.34 -0.32 -9.83
N ALA A 203 13.72 0.97 -9.86
CA ALA A 203 12.79 2.07 -9.65
C ALA A 203 11.75 2.17 -10.78
N ALA A 204 12.18 2.01 -12.03
CA ALA A 204 11.28 1.99 -13.19
C ALA A 204 10.33 0.77 -13.14
N ALA A 205 10.87 -0.40 -12.80
CA ALA A 205 10.09 -1.64 -12.65
C ALA A 205 9.00 -1.52 -11.58
N ALA A 206 9.32 -0.96 -10.40
CA ALA A 206 8.37 -0.79 -9.30
C ALA A 206 7.16 0.07 -9.68
N LEU A 207 7.34 1.05 -10.56
CA LEU A 207 6.27 1.93 -11.03
C LEU A 207 5.38 1.29 -12.09
N GLY A 208 5.74 0.12 -12.61
CA GLY A 208 5.02 -0.45 -13.75
C GLY A 208 5.14 0.37 -15.01
N ILE A 209 6.07 1.32 -15.02
CA ILE A 209 6.61 1.86 -16.25
C ILE A 209 7.53 0.76 -16.75
N THR A 210 6.92 -0.34 -17.22
CA THR A 210 7.63 -1.32 -18.04
C THR A 210 8.29 -0.50 -19.11
N ASP A 211 9.63 -0.50 -19.11
CA ASP A 211 10.40 0.31 -20.01
C ASP A 211 9.95 -0.02 -21.42
N LYS A 212 9.13 0.85 -22.02
CA LYS A 212 8.51 0.61 -23.32
C LYS A 212 9.62 0.36 -24.36
N HIS A 213 10.81 0.92 -24.12
CA HIS A 213 12.00 0.62 -24.91
C HIS A 213 12.47 -0.82 -24.74
N ARG A 214 12.58 -1.35 -23.51
CA ARG A 214 12.97 -2.74 -23.29
C ARG A 214 11.96 -3.74 -23.86
N LEU A 215 10.67 -3.46 -23.73
CA LEU A 215 9.60 -4.27 -24.34
C LEU A 215 9.68 -4.26 -25.88
N ARG A 216 9.85 -3.07 -26.46
CA ARG A 216 10.06 -2.93 -27.92
C ARG A 216 11.33 -3.63 -28.37
N HIS A 217 12.43 -3.48 -27.64
CA HIS A 217 13.71 -4.10 -27.96
C HIS A 217 13.63 -5.63 -27.88
N ALA A 218 13.00 -6.18 -26.85
CA ALA A 218 12.77 -7.63 -26.73
C ALA A 218 11.88 -8.15 -27.87
N ALA A 219 10.81 -7.42 -28.23
CA ALA A 219 9.95 -7.78 -29.35
C ALA A 219 10.70 -7.72 -30.70
N VAL A 220 11.62 -6.76 -30.88
CA VAL A 220 12.45 -6.65 -32.08
C VAL A 220 13.43 -7.83 -32.16
N LEU A 221 14.10 -8.19 -31.07
CA LEU A 221 14.99 -9.36 -31.04
C LEU A 221 14.23 -10.65 -31.36
N GLN A 222 13.06 -10.85 -30.75
CA GLN A 222 12.23 -12.02 -31.03
C GLN A 222 11.80 -12.08 -32.51
N ALA A 223 11.43 -10.93 -33.11
CA ALA A 223 11.08 -10.87 -34.52
C ALA A 223 12.28 -11.18 -35.44
N GLN A 224 13.50 -10.82 -35.02
CA GLN A 224 14.73 -11.19 -35.73
C GLN A 224 14.99 -12.70 -35.63
N ASP A 225 14.90 -13.28 -34.43
CA ASP A 225 15.08 -14.72 -34.23
C ASP A 225 14.08 -15.54 -35.07
N GLU A 226 12.83 -15.09 -35.16
CA GLU A 226 11.80 -15.71 -36.00
C GLU A 226 12.11 -15.59 -37.50
N TYR A 227 12.61 -14.44 -37.95
CA TYR A 227 13.01 -14.23 -39.35
C TYR A 227 14.23 -15.08 -39.73
N ASP A 228 15.25 -15.12 -38.88
CA ASP A 228 16.46 -15.91 -39.12
C ASP A 228 16.13 -17.40 -39.21
N LYS A 229 15.19 -17.87 -38.39
CA LYS A 229 14.70 -19.25 -38.46
C LYS A 229 13.99 -19.58 -39.78
N LEU A 230 13.15 -18.69 -40.29
CA LEU A 230 12.48 -18.87 -41.58
C LEU A 230 13.51 -18.94 -42.72
N LEU A 231 14.55 -18.11 -42.65
CA LEU A 231 15.61 -18.08 -43.66
C LEU A 231 16.49 -19.35 -43.64
N GLU A 232 16.64 -19.99 -42.48
CA GLU A 232 17.26 -21.32 -42.38
C GLU A 232 16.36 -22.45 -42.92
N GLU A 233 15.05 -22.33 -42.78
CA GLU A 233 14.07 -23.27 -43.33
C GLU A 233 14.05 -23.18 -44.87
N GLU A 234 14.01 -21.98 -45.44
CA GLU A 234 14.09 -21.76 -46.90
C GLU A 234 15.37 -22.36 -47.51
N LYS A 235 16.53 -22.17 -46.87
CA LYS A 235 17.80 -22.75 -47.34
C LYS A 235 17.83 -24.27 -47.32
N LYS A 236 17.09 -24.90 -46.41
CA LYS A 236 16.99 -26.37 -46.36
C LYS A 236 16.10 -26.87 -47.48
N GLU A 237 15.00 -26.19 -47.74
CA GLU A 237 14.11 -26.52 -48.87
C GLU A 237 14.85 -26.40 -50.21
N GLU A 238 15.65 -25.35 -50.42
CA GLU A 238 16.48 -25.21 -51.62
C GLU A 238 17.51 -26.33 -51.78
N GLN A 239 18.11 -26.81 -50.69
CA GLN A 239 19.07 -27.93 -50.73
C GLN A 239 18.41 -29.28 -51.00
N ASP A 240 17.15 -29.46 -50.58
CA ASP A 240 16.41 -30.70 -50.83
C ASP A 240 15.86 -30.77 -52.27
N GLU A 241 15.82 -29.64 -53.00
CA GLU A 241 15.40 -29.57 -54.40
C GLU A 241 16.53 -29.81 -55.42
N GLU A 242 17.81 -29.71 -55.02
CA GLU A 242 19.00 -29.99 -55.87
C GLU A 242 19.42 -31.48 -55.90
#